data_AF-K7NMG0-F1
#
_entry.id   AF-K7NMG0-F1
#
_cell.length_a   1.000
_cell.length_b   1.000
_cell.length_c   1.000
_cell.angle_alpha   90.00
_cell.angle_beta   90.00
_cell.angle_gamma   90.00
#
_symmetry.space_group_name_H-M   'P 1'
#
loop_
_entity.id
_entity.type
_entity.pdbx_description
1 polymer ?
#
loop_
_entity_poly.entity_id
_entity_poly.type
_entity_poly.pdbx_seq_one_letter_code
_entity_poly.pdbx_strand_id
1 'polypeptide(L)'
;MMAKNIEITLIAAHDIKNGDVENIRASAAAWITNDPSNNNSKQRTPVDTTNGSNPIWNHVMTFTLDKAALKQEGLLILEIAIYTETTSGEEEIGRI
;
A
#
# COMPACT_ATOMS: atom_id res chain seq x y z
N MET A 1 -2.90 -0.80 26.96
CA MET A 1 -2.14 -0.95 25.70
C MET A 1 -1.72 0.45 25.27
N MET A 2 -0.43 0.75 25.14
CA MET A 2 0.01 2.07 24.66
C MET A 2 0.26 1.96 23.16
N ALA A 3 -0.46 2.75 22.36
CA ALA A 3 -0.32 2.76 20.92
C ALA A 3 0.40 4.04 20.45
N LYS A 4 0.98 3.98 19.25
CA LYS A 4 1.51 5.14 18.52
C LYS A 4 1.01 5.09 17.08
N ASN A 5 0.58 6.23 16.57
CA ASN A 5 0.09 6.31 15.19
C ASN A 5 1.22 6.75 14.27
N ILE A 6 1.28 6.13 13.09
CA ILE A 6 2.03 6.62 11.94
C ILE A 6 1.02 6.94 10.85
N GLU A 7 1.18 8.11 10.25
CA GLU A 7 0.40 8.53 9.09
C GLU A 7 1.33 8.54 7.87
N ILE A 8 0.85 7.97 6.77
CA ILE A 8 1.50 8.03 5.47
C ILE A 8 0.50 8.57 4.46
N THR A 9 0.99 9.30 3.46
CA THR A 9 0.20 9.67 2.29
C THR A 9 0.79 8.99 1.06
N LEU A 10 0.01 8.13 0.41
CA LEU A 10 0.38 7.59 -0.90
C LEU A 10 -0.09 8.58 -1.96
N ILE A 11 0.87 9.37 -2.47
CA ILE A 11 0.58 10.48 -3.38
C ILE A 11 0.31 9.96 -4.79
N ALA A 12 1.31 9.30 -5.38
CA ALA A 12 1.29 8.84 -6.75
C ALA A 12 2.32 7.72 -6.98
N ALA A 13 2.24 7.10 -8.14
CA ALA A 13 3.31 6.28 -8.71
C ALA A 13 3.55 6.70 -10.17
N HIS A 14 4.74 6.39 -10.69
CA HIS A 14 5.17 6.84 -12.00
C HIS A 14 5.74 5.69 -12.82
N ASP A 15 5.54 5.76 -14.13
CA ASP A 15 6.12 4.86 -15.12
C ASP A 15 5.88 3.37 -14.82
N ILE A 16 4.71 3.04 -14.27
CA ILE A 16 4.28 1.66 -14.01
C ILE A 16 4.18 0.93 -15.34
N LYS A 17 4.79 -0.26 -15.42
CA LYS A 17 4.72 -1.15 -16.58
C LYS A 17 4.01 -2.43 -16.20
N ASN A 18 2.98 -2.81 -16.95
CA ASN A 18 2.40 -4.15 -16.86
C ASN A 18 2.18 -4.75 -18.26
N GLY A 19 3.21 -5.40 -18.79
CA GLY A 19 3.17 -6.05 -20.11
C GLY A 19 2.57 -5.16 -21.20
N ASP A 20 1.51 -5.67 -21.85
CA ASP A 20 0.76 -5.02 -22.93
C ASP A 20 -0.52 -4.30 -22.45
N VAL A 21 -0.69 -4.07 -21.14
CA VAL A 21 -1.90 -3.42 -20.61
C VAL A 21 -1.86 -1.91 -20.87
N GLU A 22 -2.56 -1.47 -21.93
CA GLU A 22 -2.66 -0.04 -22.29
C GLU A 22 -3.47 0.79 -21.28
N ASN A 23 -4.42 0.18 -20.56
CA ASN A 23 -5.33 0.86 -19.63
C ASN A 23 -5.15 0.35 -18.19
N ILE A 24 -3.99 0.65 -17.59
CA ILE A 24 -3.72 0.30 -16.20
C ILE A 24 -4.72 1.01 -15.28
N ARG A 25 -5.38 0.23 -14.42
CA ARG A 25 -6.32 0.70 -13.39
C ARG A 25 -5.70 0.39 -12.04
N ALA A 26 -4.92 1.33 -11.51
CA ALA A 26 -4.01 1.06 -10.40
C ALA A 26 -4.58 1.44 -9.03
N SER A 27 -4.35 0.58 -8.04
CA SER A 27 -4.51 0.91 -6.61
C SER A 27 -3.23 0.56 -5.86
N ALA A 28 -2.95 1.27 -4.78
CA ALA A 28 -1.88 0.93 -3.86
C ALA A 28 -2.47 0.40 -2.54
N ALA A 29 -1.81 -0.58 -1.96
CA ALA A 29 -2.13 -1.09 -0.63
C ALA A 29 -0.90 -1.06 0.26
N ALA A 30 -1.09 -0.69 1.52
CA ALA A 30 -0.02 -0.62 2.50
C ALA A 30 -0.39 -1.39 3.77
N TRP A 31 0.59 -2.07 4.36
CA TRP A 31 0.43 -2.81 5.61
C TRP A 31 1.74 -2.88 6.38
N ILE A 32 1.64 -3.11 7.70
CA ILE A 32 2.79 -3.28 8.58
C ILE A 32 2.98 -4.76 8.87
N THR A 33 4.13 -5.35 8.53
CA THR A 33 4.44 -6.74 8.90
C THR A 33 5.09 -6.81 10.29
N ASN A 34 5.01 -8.00 10.89
CA ASN A 34 5.61 -8.34 12.18
C ASN A 34 5.14 -7.50 13.39
N ASP A 35 4.02 -6.80 13.27
CA ASP A 35 3.33 -6.23 14.43
C ASP A 35 2.33 -7.29 14.97
N PRO A 36 2.54 -7.85 16.17
CA PRO A 36 1.65 -8.85 16.75
C PRO A 36 0.23 -8.33 17.03
N SER A 37 0.08 -7.01 17.13
CA SER A 37 -1.20 -6.34 17.33
C SER A 37 -1.90 -5.99 16.02
N ASN A 38 -1.18 -6.05 14.90
CA ASN A 38 -1.71 -5.74 13.59
C ASN A 38 -2.40 -6.98 13.00
N ASN A 39 -3.72 -7.02 13.14
CA ASN A 39 -4.60 -8.00 12.49
C ASN A 39 -4.65 -7.82 10.95
N ASN A 40 -3.50 -7.77 10.26
CA ASN A 40 -3.42 -7.53 8.81
C ASN A 40 -4.24 -6.31 8.36
N SER A 41 -4.07 -5.14 8.99
CA SER A 41 -4.74 -3.90 8.57
C SER A 41 -4.16 -3.37 7.25
N LYS A 42 -4.39 -4.11 6.17
CA LYS A 42 -4.10 -3.68 4.81
C LYS A 42 -5.04 -2.54 4.47
N GLN A 43 -4.49 -1.34 4.34
CA GLN A 43 -5.23 -0.17 3.87
C GLN A 43 -5.01 -0.01 2.37
N ARG A 44 -6.01 0.48 1.65
CA ARG A 44 -5.97 0.57 0.19
C ARG A 44 -6.45 1.91 -0.31
N THR A 45 -5.80 2.42 -1.34
CA THR A 45 -6.27 3.59 -2.09
C THR A 45 -7.49 3.23 -2.93
N PRO A 46 -8.28 4.23 -3.36
CA PRO A 46 -9.16 4.08 -4.51
C PRO A 46 -8.37 3.64 -5.75
N VAL A 47 -9.06 3.00 -6.70
CA VAL A 47 -8.49 2.69 -8.01
C VAL A 47 -8.45 3.97 -8.85
N ASP A 48 -7.29 4.32 -9.39
CA ASP A 48 -7.18 5.34 -10.42
C ASP A 48 -7.41 4.70 -11.78
N THR A 49 -8.43 5.21 -12.49
CA THR A 49 -8.83 4.73 -13.83
C THR A 49 -8.55 5.74 -14.92
N THR A 50 -7.85 6.83 -14.61
CA THR A 50 -7.72 8.01 -15.48
C THR A 50 -6.28 8.33 -15.86
N ASN A 51 -5.30 8.02 -15.00
CA ASN A 51 -3.90 8.39 -15.24
C ASN A 51 -3.00 7.24 -15.70
N GLY A 52 -3.57 6.06 -16.00
CA GLY A 52 -2.85 4.93 -16.61
C GLY A 52 -1.62 4.49 -15.83
N SER A 53 -0.44 4.56 -16.47
CA SER A 53 0.86 4.20 -15.86
C SER A 53 1.36 5.18 -14.80
N ASN A 54 0.67 6.31 -14.59
CA ASN A 54 1.05 7.37 -13.65
C ASN A 54 -0.07 7.69 -12.65
N PRO A 55 -0.55 6.72 -11.86
CA PRO A 55 -1.71 6.92 -11.00
C PRO A 55 -1.47 7.97 -9.92
N ILE A 56 -2.52 8.72 -9.59
CA ILE A 56 -2.56 9.73 -8.54
C ILE A 56 -3.67 9.36 -7.55
N TRP A 57 -3.29 9.06 -6.31
CA TRP A 57 -4.24 8.70 -5.26
C TRP A 57 -4.42 9.81 -4.24
N ASN A 58 -3.32 10.48 -3.85
CA ASN A 58 -3.28 11.46 -2.78
C ASN A 58 -4.08 11.02 -1.54
N HIS A 59 -3.82 9.79 -1.09
CA HIS A 59 -4.64 9.11 -0.08
C HIS A 59 -3.86 8.94 1.23
N VAL A 60 -4.47 9.42 2.32
CA VAL A 60 -3.90 9.32 3.67
C VAL A 60 -4.27 7.99 4.30
N MET A 61 -3.30 7.32 4.91
CA MET A 61 -3.46 6.06 5.65
C MET A 61 -2.86 6.21 7.04
N THR A 62 -3.56 5.72 8.06
CA THR A 62 -3.14 5.82 9.46
C THR A 62 -2.99 4.44 10.06
N PHE A 63 -1.79 4.08 10.49
CA PHE A 63 -1.49 2.81 11.14
C PHE A 63 -1.31 3.02 12.64
N THR A 64 -1.96 2.17 13.43
CA THR A 64 -1.80 2.15 14.89
C THR A 64 -0.83 1.04 15.24
N LEU A 65 0.29 1.37 15.87
CA LEU A 65 1.35 0.44 16.23
C LEU A 65 1.41 0.23 17.74
N ASP A 66 1.67 -1.01 18.17
CA ASP A 66 1.96 -1.28 19.58
C ASP A 66 3.34 -0.71 19.96
N LYS A 67 3.39 0.10 21.03
CA LYS A 67 4.67 0.61 21.55
C LYS A 67 5.62 -0.50 22.00
N ALA A 68 5.13 -1.68 22.38
CA ALA A 68 5.95 -2.83 22.69
C ALA A 68 6.68 -3.35 21.44
N ALA A 69 5.99 -3.39 20.29
CA ALA A 69 6.59 -3.79 19.02
C ALA A 69 7.64 -2.78 18.55
N LEU A 70 7.41 -1.48 18.79
CA LEU A 70 8.36 -0.41 18.47
C LEU A 70 9.68 -0.45 19.28
N LYS A 71 9.72 -1.16 20.42
CA LYS A 71 10.94 -1.29 21.24
C LYS A 71 11.93 -2.30 20.69
N GLN A 72 11.49 -3.17 19.78
CA GLN A 72 12.33 -4.16 19.16
C GLN A 72 12.74 -3.63 17.78
N GLU A 73 13.97 -3.11 17.69
CA GLU A 73 14.47 -2.51 16.45
C GLU A 73 14.41 -3.51 15.28
N GLY A 74 14.00 -3.03 14.10
CA GLY A 74 14.05 -3.80 12.85
C GLY A 74 12.90 -4.79 12.61
N LEU A 75 11.90 -4.89 13.49
CA LEU A 75 10.79 -5.83 13.29
C LEU A 75 9.68 -5.26 12.41
N LEU A 76 9.28 -4.00 12.62
CA LEU A 76 8.16 -3.42 11.89
C LEU A 76 8.61 -2.96 10.50
N ILE A 77 8.03 -3.55 9.47
CA ILE A 77 8.27 -3.18 8.06
C ILE A 77 6.95 -2.69 7.50
N LEU A 78 6.96 -1.49 6.91
CA LEU A 78 5.85 -0.99 6.11
C LEU A 78 6.07 -1.48 4.68
N GLU A 79 5.23 -2.42 4.24
CA GLU A 79 5.18 -2.85 2.85
C GLU A 79 4.12 -2.04 2.09
N ILE A 80 4.42 -1.67 0.86
CA ILE A 80 3.49 -1.02 -0.07
C ILE A 80 3.52 -1.79 -1.38
N ALA A 81 2.38 -2.31 -1.81
CA ALA A 81 2.23 -2.96 -3.10
C ALA A 81 1.24 -2.23 -4.00
N ILE A 82 1.55 -2.20 -5.30
CA ILE A 82 0.67 -1.67 -6.33
C ILE A 82 -0.03 -2.84 -7.02
N TYR A 83 -1.31 -2.67 -7.27
CA TYR A 83 -2.17 -3.65 -7.93
C TYR A 83 -2.84 -3.03 -9.14
N THR A 84 -3.13 -3.85 -10.14
CA THR A 84 -4.01 -3.48 -11.26
C THR A 84 -5.11 -4.50 -11.46
N GLU A 85 -6.28 -4.04 -11.91
CA GLU A 85 -7.33 -4.94 -12.38
C GLU A 85 -7.04 -5.41 -13.81
N THR A 86 -7.09 -6.72 -14.03
CA THR A 86 -6.99 -7.38 -15.34
C THR A 86 -8.27 -8.18 -15.62
N THR A 87 -8.42 -8.71 -16.83
CA THR A 87 -9.54 -9.61 -17.17
C THR A 87 -9.55 -10.90 -16.35
N SER A 88 -8.40 -11.32 -15.83
CA SER A 88 -8.24 -12.54 -15.02
C SER A 88 -8.36 -12.28 -13.51
N GLY A 89 -8.64 -11.03 -13.12
CA GLY A 89 -8.68 -10.60 -11.74
C GLY A 89 -7.60 -9.57 -11.41
N GLU A 90 -7.31 -9.42 -10.12
CA GLU A 90 -6.31 -8.48 -9.63
C GLU A 90 -4.91 -9.07 -9.70
N GLU A 91 -3.95 -8.25 -10.13
CA GLU A 91 -2.53 -8.60 -10.23
C GLU A 91 -1.68 -7.59 -9.45
N GLU A 92 -0.67 -8.08 -8.72
CA GLU A 92 0.37 -7.24 -8.11
C GLU A 92 1.44 -6.91 -9.15
N ILE A 93 1.72 -5.63 -9.35
CA ILE A 93 2.66 -5.15 -10.38
C ILE A 93 3.97 -4.64 -9.80
N GLY A 94 4.04 -4.46 -8.48
CA GLY A 94 5.27 -4.06 -7.79
C GLY A 94 5.05 -3.89 -6.29
N ARG A 95 6.14 -3.98 -5.54
CA ARG A 95 6.17 -3.85 -4.08
C ARG A 95 7.46 -3.19 -3.60
N ILE A 96 7.36 -2.40 -2.53
CA ILE A 96 8.48 -1.85 -1.76
C ILE A 96 8.30 -2.14 -0.27
#